data_AF-A0A842WRX8-F1
#
_entry.id   AF-A0A842WRX8-F1
#
_cell.length_a   1.000
_cell.length_b   1.000
_cell.length_c   1.000
_cell.angle_alpha   90.00
_cell.angle_beta   90.00
_cell.angle_gamma   90.00
#
_symmetry.space_group_name_H-M   'P 1'
#
loop_
_entity.id
_entity.type
_entity.pdbx_description
1 polymer ?
#
loop_
_entity_poly.entity_id
_entity_poly.type
_entity_poly.pdbx_seq_one_letter_code
_entity_poly.pdbx_strand_id
1 'polypeptide(L)'
;MMQWYVDLKQTKSCELCGEDRWYVLDFHHKDGHKRHNKNLTVSGMVRARYSKERILAEIDKCACVCSNCHRAIHYGEYDSSKII
;
A
#
# COMPACT_ATOMS: atom_id res chain seq x y z
N MET A 1 7.65 11.56 9.13
CA MET A 1 6.45 10.80 8.71
C MET A 1 5.45 10.84 9.86
N MET A 2 4.13 10.82 9.63
CA MET A 2 3.15 10.85 10.75
C MET A 2 3.31 9.59 11.60
N GLN A 3 3.42 9.73 12.93
CA GLN A 3 3.73 8.61 13.84
C GLN A 3 2.72 7.45 13.69
N TRP A 4 1.42 7.74 13.70
CA TRP A 4 0.39 6.72 13.54
C TRP A 4 0.49 5.91 12.23
N TYR A 5 1.06 6.49 11.16
CA TYR A 5 1.26 5.79 9.89
C TYR A 5 2.47 4.85 9.96
N VAL A 6 3.51 5.25 10.70
CA VAL A 6 4.64 4.36 11.03
C VAL A 6 4.15 3.20 11.89
N ASP A 7 3.40 3.49 12.96
CA ASP A 7 2.84 2.48 13.86
C ASP A 7 1.96 1.49 13.09
N LEU A 8 1.13 1.98 12.17
CA LEU A 8 0.33 1.13 11.28
C LEU A 8 1.22 0.18 10.47
N LYS A 9 2.27 0.69 9.81
CA LYS A 9 3.15 -0.14 8.98
C LYS A 9 3.99 -1.14 9.79
N GLN A 10 4.27 -0.86 11.06
CA GLN A 10 4.95 -1.81 11.96
C GLN A 10 4.10 -3.01 12.35
N THR A 11 2.78 -2.94 12.16
CA THR A 11 1.85 -4.06 12.39
C THR A 11 1.58 -4.87 11.12
N LYS A 12 2.34 -4.62 10.05
CA LYS A 12 2.12 -5.21 8.72
C LYS A 12 3.39 -5.90 8.23
N SER A 13 3.20 -6.81 7.28
CA SER A 13 4.25 -7.44 6.51
C SER A 13 3.82 -7.53 5.05
N CYS A 14 4.77 -7.79 4.16
CA CYS A 14 4.50 -8.03 2.75
C CYS A 14 3.66 -9.30 2.59
N GLU A 15 2.48 -9.17 1.99
CA GLU A 15 1.55 -10.28 1.73
C GLU A 15 2.15 -11.34 0.77
N LEU A 16 3.20 -11.00 0.01
CA LEU A 16 3.83 -11.90 -0.97
C LEU A 16 5.09 -12.60 -0.45
N CYS A 17 5.94 -11.91 0.31
CA CYS A 17 7.25 -12.44 0.72
C CYS A 17 7.51 -12.41 2.23
N GLY A 18 6.60 -11.87 3.04
CA GLY A 18 6.72 -11.83 4.49
C GLY A 18 7.66 -10.76 5.05
N GLU A 19 8.31 -9.95 4.22
CA GLU A 19 9.12 -8.81 4.65
C GLU A 19 8.35 -7.91 5.63
N ASP A 20 8.93 -7.59 6.78
CA ASP A 20 8.26 -6.86 7.88
C ASP A 20 8.92 -5.52 8.21
N ARG A 21 10.05 -5.17 7.55
CA ARG A 21 10.68 -3.87 7.70
C ARG A 21 9.73 -2.78 7.22
N TRP A 22 9.02 -2.17 8.17
CA TRP A 22 7.96 -1.19 7.91
C TRP A 22 8.34 -0.08 6.93
N TYR A 23 9.62 0.31 6.86
CA TYR A 23 10.11 1.38 5.98
C TYR A 23 10.28 0.97 4.52
N VAL A 24 10.24 -0.32 4.17
CA VAL A 24 10.23 -0.81 2.77
C VAL A 24 8.86 -1.28 2.29
N LEU A 25 7.84 -1.23 3.16
CA LEU A 25 6.47 -1.59 2.79
C LEU A 25 5.80 -0.46 1.99
N ASP A 26 4.94 -0.84 1.05
CA ASP A 26 4.12 0.03 0.22
C ASP A 26 2.70 -0.53 0.13
N PHE A 27 1.74 0.35 -0.19
CA PHE A 27 0.35 -0.03 -0.39
C PHE A 27 0.03 -0.10 -1.89
N HIS A 28 -0.05 -1.32 -2.41
CA HIS A 28 -0.42 -1.61 -3.79
C HIS A 28 -1.95 -1.66 -3.91
N HIS A 29 -2.54 -1.02 -4.90
CA HIS A 29 -4.01 -1.03 -5.03
C HIS A 29 -4.47 -2.34 -5.65
N LYS A 30 -5.48 -2.98 -5.07
CA LYS A 30 -6.05 -4.23 -5.61
C LYS A 30 -6.81 -3.95 -6.91
N ASP A 31 -6.72 -4.88 -7.86
CA ASP A 31 -7.46 -4.76 -9.12
C ASP A 31 -8.98 -4.74 -8.88
N GLY A 32 -9.68 -3.82 -9.56
CA GLY A 32 -11.12 -3.58 -9.37
C GLY A 32 -11.44 -2.35 -8.52
N HIS A 33 -10.56 -1.96 -7.59
CA HIS A 33 -10.67 -0.69 -6.89
C HIS A 33 -10.01 0.42 -7.72
N LYS A 34 -10.76 0.95 -8.70
CA LYS A 34 -10.30 2.10 -9.48
C LYS A 34 -10.02 3.26 -8.53
N ARG A 35 -8.78 3.74 -8.52
CA ARG A 35 -8.46 5.04 -7.93
C ARG A 35 -9.35 6.08 -8.60
N HIS A 36 -9.97 6.97 -7.82
CA HIS A 36 -10.65 8.14 -8.39
C HIS A 36 -9.69 9.01 -9.23
N ASN A 37 -8.39 8.92 -8.95
CA ASN A 37 -7.33 9.50 -9.73
C ASN A 37 -6.17 8.50 -9.80
N LYS A 38 -5.70 8.14 -11.01
CA LYS A 38 -4.58 7.20 -11.20
C LYS A 38 -3.31 7.57 -10.41
N ASN A 39 -3.13 8.84 -10.09
CA ASN A 39 -1.98 9.37 -9.35
C ASN A 39 -2.16 9.39 -7.83
N LEU A 40 -3.34 9.04 -7.30
CA LEU A 40 -3.58 9.00 -5.86
C LEU A 40 -2.91 7.75 -5.29
N THR A 41 -1.96 7.94 -4.38
CA THR A 41 -1.29 6.87 -3.63
C THR A 41 -1.44 7.15 -2.14
N VAL A 42 -1.43 6.12 -1.29
CA VAL A 42 -1.46 6.29 0.17
C VAL A 42 -0.32 7.20 0.63
N SER A 43 0.90 6.98 0.14
CA SER A 43 2.06 7.83 0.42
C SER A 43 1.86 9.29 -0.04
N GLY A 44 1.20 9.51 -1.18
CA GLY A 44 0.79 10.83 -1.65
C GLY A 44 -0.23 11.50 -0.73
N MET A 45 -1.23 10.75 -0.26
CA MET A 45 -2.25 11.25 0.68
C MET A 45 -1.64 11.62 2.05
N VAL A 46 -0.71 10.80 2.55
CA VAL A 46 0.05 11.11 3.79
C VAL A 46 0.86 12.40 3.62
N ARG A 47 1.55 12.57 2.48
CA ARG A 47 2.31 13.80 2.18
C ARG A 47 1.41 15.03 2.06
N ALA A 48 0.25 14.89 1.44
CA ALA A 48 -0.75 15.94 1.28
C ALA A 48 -1.61 16.18 2.54
N ARG A 49 -1.34 15.47 3.65
CA ARG A 49 -2.03 15.62 4.94
C ARG A 49 -3.55 15.44 4.86
N TYR A 50 -4.01 14.46 4.08
CA TYR A 50 -5.40 14.03 4.14
C TYR A 50 -5.76 13.55 5.57
N SER A 51 -7.06 13.56 5.89
CA SER A 51 -7.51 13.06 7.20
C SER A 51 -7.14 11.59 7.38
N LYS A 52 -6.94 11.18 8.63
CA LYS A 52 -6.58 9.79 8.99
C LYS A 52 -7.62 8.82 8.44
N GLU A 53 -8.89 9.16 8.55
CA GLU A 53 -10.04 8.36 8.11
C GLU A 53 -10.00 8.13 6.60
N ARG A 54 -9.72 9.19 5.82
CA ARG A 54 -9.60 9.06 4.36
C ARG A 54 -8.41 8.22 3.96
N ILE A 55 -7.28 8.33 4.67
CA ILE A 55 -6.10 7.52 4.39
C ILE A 55 -6.37 6.05 4.72
N LEU A 56 -6.98 5.76 5.88
CA LEU A 56 -7.35 4.39 6.27
C LEU A 56 -8.35 3.76 5.28
N ALA A 57 -9.35 4.53 4.85
CA ALA A 57 -10.31 4.07 3.84
C ALA A 57 -9.67 3.78 2.46
N GLU A 58 -8.55 4.45 2.13
CA GLU A 58 -7.79 4.13 0.92
C GLU A 58 -6.88 2.91 1.12
N ILE A 59 -6.27 2.78 2.31
CA ILE A 59 -5.46 1.60 2.67
C ILE A 59 -6.28 0.32 2.61
N ASP A 60 -7.56 0.35 2.98
CA ASP A 60 -8.47 -0.81 2.92
C ASP A 60 -8.64 -1.39 1.50
N LYS A 61 -8.40 -0.55 0.47
CA LYS A 61 -8.44 -0.95 -0.95
C LYS A 61 -7.09 -1.47 -1.45
N CYS A 62 -6.08 -1.52 -0.59
CA CYS A 62 -4.71 -1.85 -0.94
C CYS A 62 -4.26 -3.15 -0.29
N ALA A 63 -3.34 -3.84 -0.96
CA ALA A 63 -2.48 -4.88 -0.39
C ALA A 63 -1.20 -4.24 0.15
N CYS A 64 -0.71 -4.71 1.30
CA CYS A 64 0.57 -4.33 1.86
C CYS A 64 1.68 -5.21 1.29
N VAL A 65 2.60 -4.63 0.52
CA VAL A 65 3.69 -5.37 -0.14
C VAL A 65 5.00 -4.60 0.01
N CYS A 66 6.15 -5.28 0.00
CA CYS A 66 7.43 -4.58 -0.02
C CYS A 66 7.68 -3.92 -1.38
N SER A 67 8.53 -2.89 -1.45
CA SER A 67 8.80 -2.17 -2.70
C SER A 67 9.35 -3.06 -3.84
N ASN A 68 9.97 -4.19 -3.54
CA ASN A 68 10.45 -5.13 -4.57
C ASN A 68 9.31 -5.94 -5.15
N CYS A 69 8.49 -6.58 -4.31
CA CYS A 69 7.27 -7.27 -4.75
C CYS A 69 6.32 -6.30 -5.45
N HIS A 70 6.21 -5.05 -4.99
CA HIS A 70 5.41 -4.03 -5.64
C HIS A 70 5.85 -3.79 -7.10
N ARG A 71 7.16 -3.71 -7.37
CA ARG A 71 7.69 -3.58 -8.74
C ARG A 71 7.45 -4.84 -9.57
N ALA A 72 7.63 -6.01 -8.98
CA ALA A 72 7.36 -7.30 -9.62
C ALA A 72 5.89 -7.44 -10.04
N ILE A 73 4.94 -6.96 -9.21
CA ILE A 73 3.52 -6.88 -9.59
C ILE A 73 3.33 -6.01 -10.84
N HIS A 74 3.89 -4.78 -10.85
CA HIS A 74 3.79 -3.90 -12.03
C HIS A 74 4.49 -4.46 -13.28
N TYR A 75 5.48 -5.33 -13.11
CA TYR A 75 6.12 -6.05 -14.20
C TYR A 75 5.26 -7.22 -14.73
N GLY A 76 4.32 -7.73 -13.93
CA GLY A 76 3.48 -8.88 -14.27
C GLY A 76 4.01 -10.22 -13.78
N GLU A 77 4.97 -10.23 -12.84
CA GLU A 77 5.47 -11.46 -12.21
C GLU A 77 4.45 -12.06 -11.23
N TYR A 78 3.60 -11.20 -10.64
CA TYR A 78 2.51 -11.60 -9.78
C TYR A 78 1.17 -11.22 -10.42
N ASP A 79 0.20 -12.13 -10.30
CA ASP A 79 -1.18 -11.87 -10.71
C ASP A 79 -1.85 -10.96 -9.66
N SER A 80 -1.99 -9.68 -10.00
CA SER A 80 -2.62 -8.65 -9.16
C SER A 80 -4.08 -8.97 -8.81
N SER A 81 -4.75 -9.85 -9.55
CA SER A 81 -6.10 -10.33 -9.23
C SER A 81 -6.15 -11.33 -8.06
N LYS A 82 -5.00 -11.89 -7.66
CA LYS A 82 -4.87 -12.89 -6.59
C LYS A 82 -4.25 -12.36 -5.30
N ILE A 83 -3.91 -11.06 -5.26
CA ILE A 83 -3.40 -10.41 -4.06
C ILE A 83 -4.61 -9.95 -3.24
N ILE A 84 -5.09 -10.85 -2.38
CA ILE A 84 -6.28 -10.70 -1.53
C ILE A 84 -5.84 -10.41 -0.09
#